data_AF-A0A6C0D2Z1-F1
#
_entry.id   AF-A0A6C0D2Z1-F1
#
_cell.length_a   1.000
_cell.length_b   1.000
_cell.length_c   1.000
_cell.angle_alpha   90.00
_cell.angle_beta   90.00
_cell.angle_gamma   90.00
#
_symmetry.space_group_name_H-M   'P 1'
#
loop_
_entity.id
_entity.type
_entity.pdbx_description
1 polymer ?
#
loop_
_entity_poly.entity_id
_entity_poly.type
_entity_poly.pdbx_seq_one_letter_code
_entity_poly.pdbx_strand_id
1 'polypeptide(L)' 'MNSKLQTFLGIMAFYILISYVIFPMIFYYLVGKSLASAGNGFIVGSVISIGLWLTYGKKMV' A
#
# COMPACT_ATOMS: atom_id res chain seq x y z
N MET A 1 -22.92 -6.58 9.28
CA MET A 1 -22.08 -6.20 8.12
C MET A 1 -21.60 -7.47 7.44
N ASN A 2 -21.53 -7.54 6.11
CA ASN A 2 -21.05 -8.73 5.40
C ASN A 2 -19.57 -8.97 5.74
N SER A 3 -19.20 -10.19 6.19
CA SER A 3 -17.83 -10.51 6.61
C SER A 3 -16.81 -10.35 5.47
N LYS A 4 -17.17 -10.73 4.25
CA LYS A 4 -16.33 -10.54 3.06
C LYS A 4 -16.12 -9.06 2.73
N LEU A 5 -17.16 -8.24 2.90
CA LEU A 5 -17.07 -6.80 2.72
C LEU A 5 -16.11 -6.18 3.76
N GLN A 6 -16.22 -6.60 5.02
CA GLN A 6 -15.32 -6.13 6.07
C GLN A 6 -13.85 -6.51 5.79
N THR A 7 -13.60 -7.75 5.36
CA THR A 7 -12.27 -8.20 4.95
C THR A 7 -11.74 -7.38 3.78
N PHE A 8 -12.55 -7.17 2.74
CA PHE A 8 -12.18 -6.35 1.60
C PHE A 8 -11.79 -4.93 2.01
N LEU A 9 -12.63 -4.25 2.81
CA LEU A 9 -12.36 -2.89 3.27
C LEU A 9 -11.08 -2.81 4.12
N GLY A 10 -10.84 -3.80 4.98
CA GLY A 10 -9.62 -3.91 5.77
C GLY A 10 -8.37 -4.03 4.90
N ILE A 11 -8.42 -4.89 3.87
CA ILE A 11 -7.33 -5.05 2.89
C ILE A 11 -7.08 -3.74 2.14
N MET A 12 -8.14 -3.07 1.68
CA MET A 12 -8.01 -1.79 0.97
C MET A 12 -7.40 -0.70 1.87
N ALA A 13 -7.85 -0.59 3.11
CA ALA A 13 -7.28 0.35 4.08
C ALA A 13 -5.79 0.08 4.34
N PHE A 14 -5.41 -1.20 4.46
CA PHE A 14 -4.01 -1.60 4.59
C PHE A 14 -3.18 -1.18 3.36
N TYR A 15 -3.69 -1.40 2.14
CA TYR A 15 -3.02 -1.00 0.90
C TYR A 15 -2.85 0.51 0.76
N ILE A 16 -3.86 1.29 1.18
CA ILE A 16 -3.77 2.75 1.26
C ILE A 16 -2.64 3.15 2.22
N LEU A 17 -2.59 2.56 3.41
CA LEU A 17 -1.57 2.89 4.39
C LEU A 17 -0.15 2.60 3.87
N ILE A 18 0.07 1.43 3.27
CA ILE A 18 1.42 1.12 2.76
C ILE A 18 1.81 2.01 1.57
N SER A 19 0.89 2.27 0.64
CA SER A 19 1.17 3.00 -0.59
C SER A 19 1.31 4.51 -0.37
N TYR A 20 0.43 5.10 0.44
CA TYR A 20 0.36 6.56 0.59
C TYR A 20 1.09 7.10 1.81
N VAL A 21 1.41 6.24 2.79
CA VAL A 21 1.99 6.67 4.06
C VAL A 21 3.34 6.01 4.29
N ILE A 22 3.38 4.68 4.43
CA ILE A 22 4.60 3.98 4.88
C ILE A 22 5.74 4.08 3.86
N PHE A 23 5.54 3.65 2.62
CA PHE A 23 6.62 3.68 1.62
C PHE A 23 7.07 5.10 1.24
N PRO A 24 6.17 6.09 1.03
CA PRO A 24 6.56 7.48 0.82
C PRO A 24 7.43 8.03 1.96
N MET A 25 7.06 7.77 3.22
CA MET A 25 7.87 8.19 4.36
C MET A 25 9.23 7.49 4.40
N ILE A 26 9.27 6.17 4.20
CA ILE A 26 10.52 5.40 4.14
C ILE A 26 11.47 5.99 3.10
N PHE A 27 10.98 6.24 1.88
CA PHE A 27 11.83 6.79 0.82
C PHE A 27 12.24 8.24 1.09
N TYR A 28 11.36 9.06 1.66
CA TYR A 28 11.71 10.43 2.04
C TYR A 28 12.81 10.47 3.11
N TYR A 29 12.74 9.61 4.13
CA TYR A 29 13.68 9.67 5.24
C TYR A 29 14.95 8.83 5.05
N LEU A 30 14.88 7.70 4.32
CA LEU A 30 15.99 6.75 4.19
C LEU A 30 16.69 6.78 2.82
N VAL A 31 16.02 7.21 1.75
CA VAL A 31 16.61 7.31 0.41
C VAL A 31 17.05 8.75 0.11
N GLY A 32 16.20 9.72 0.42
CA GLY A 32 16.55 11.13 0.30
C GLY A 32 15.39 12.05 0.63
N LYS A 33 15.67 13.14 1.36
CA LYS A 33 14.68 14.12 1.84
C LYS A 33 14.17 15.04 0.72
N SER A 34 13.57 14.47 -0.31
CA SER A 34 12.96 15.18 -1.43
C SER A 34 11.56 14.65 -1.73
N LEU A 35 10.69 15.51 -2.22
CA LEU A 35 9.33 15.12 -2.62
C LEU A 35 9.34 14.10 -3.77
N ALA A 36 10.35 14.17 -4.65
CA ALA A 36 10.56 13.18 -5.70
C ALA A 36 10.85 11.78 -5.13
N SER A 37 11.69 11.69 -4.09
CA SER A 37 11.94 10.42 -3.41
C SER A 37 10.68 9.85 -2.76
N ALA A 38 9.90 10.69 -2.06
CA ALA A 38 8.61 10.28 -1.50
C ALA A 38 7.65 9.75 -2.59
N GLY A 39 7.60 10.41 -3.75
CA GLY A 39 6.85 9.95 -4.92
C GLY A 39 7.30 8.59 -5.43
N ASN A 40 8.61 8.33 -5.46
CA ASN A 40 9.14 7.00 -5.79
C ASN A 40 8.68 5.94 -4.78
N GLY A 41 8.65 6.28 -3.49
CA GLY A 41 8.08 5.43 -2.45
C GLY A 41 6.61 5.11 -2.70
N PHE A 42 5.79 6.09 -3.09
CA PHE A 42 4.39 5.87 -3.45
C PHE A 42 4.24 4.87 -4.60
N ILE A 43 5.04 5.01 -5.66
CA ILE A 43 5.03 4.10 -6.82
C ILE A 43 5.37 2.68 -6.36
N VAL A 44 6.47 2.50 -5.62
CA VAL A 44 6.91 1.19 -5.13
C VAL A 44 5.86 0.55 -4.22
N GLY A 45 5.33 1.30 -3.25
CA GLY A 45 4.27 0.83 -2.35
C GLY A 45 2.99 0.43 -3.09
N SER A 46 2.63 1.16 -4.15
CA SER A 46 1.47 0.85 -5.00
C SER A 46 1.68 -0.45 -5.80
N VAL A 47 2.86 -0.64 -6.40
CA VAL A 47 3.21 -1.88 -7.10
C VAL A 47 3.14 -3.08 -6.15
N ILE A 48 3.68 -2.94 -4.94
CA ILE A 48 3.60 -3.99 -3.90
C ILE A 48 2.14 -4.27 -3.52
N SER A 49 1.32 -3.25 -3.31
CA SER A 49 -0.11 -3.40 -3.00
C SER A 49 -0.87 -4.16 -4.08
N ILE A 50 -0.61 -3.85 -5.35
CA ILE A 50 -1.18 -4.58 -6.49
C ILE A 50 -0.74 -6.04 -6.46
N GLY A 51 0.55 -6.29 -6.24
CA GLY A 51 1.09 -7.65 -6.11
C GLY A 51 0.41 -8.44 -4.99
N LEU A 52 0.24 -7.84 -3.80
CA LEU A 52 -0.45 -8.44 -2.66
C LEU A 52 -1.91 -8.76 -2.97
N TRP A 53 -2.63 -7.89 -3.67
CA TRP A 53 -4.00 -8.17 -4.09
C TRP A 53 -4.08 -9.38 -5.01
N LEU A 54 -3.23 -9.41 -6.04
CA LEU A 54 -3.23 -10.44 -7.08
C LEU A 54 -2.85 -11.83 -6.55
N THR A 55 -2.04 -11.89 -5.49
CA THR A 55 -1.50 -13.14 -4.93
C THR A 55 -2.26 -13.64 -3.69
N TYR A 56 -2.66 -12.73 -2.80
CA TYR A 56 -3.28 -13.05 -1.51
C TYR A 56 -4.67 -12.42 -1.37
N GLY A 57 -4.79 -11.11 -1.53
CA GLY A 57 -6.01 -10.36 -1.18
C GLY A 57 -7.26 -10.88 -1.89
N LYS A 58 -7.18 -11.16 -3.19
CA LYS A 58 -8.31 -11.70 -3.96
C LYS A 58 -8.78 -13.10 -3.53
N LYS A 59 -7.95 -13.87 -2.82
CA LYS A 59 -8.29 -15.21 -2.31
C LYS A 59 -9.00 -15.16 -0.95
N MET A 60 -8.93 -14.01 -0.26
CA MET A 60 -9.49 -13.82 1.08
C MET A 60 -10.90 -13.22 1.06
N VAL A 61 -11.36 -12.75 -0.11
CA VAL A 61 -12.67 -12.13 -0.32
C VAL A 61 -13.61 -13.10 -1.04
#